data_AF-A0A0X3RTK4-F1
#
_entry.id   AF-A0A0X3RTK4-F1
#
_cell.length_a   1.000
_cell.length_b   1.000
_cell.length_c   1.000
_cell.angle_alpha   90.00
_cell.angle_beta   90.00
_cell.angle_gamma   90.00
#
_symmetry.space_group_name_H-M   'P 1'
#
loop_
_entity.id
_entity.type
_entity.pdbx_description
1 polymer ?
#
loop_
_entity_poly.entity_id
_entity_poly.type
_entity_poly.pdbx_seq_one_letter_code
_entity_poly.pdbx_strand_id
1 'polypeptide(L)'
;MAVKITAMSAPRASRRAAGTQNVTDVLLSWTFIRRRSVEQDAADLLQGQVFEVAALSKTIGRTVLLNVGKGRQIQHLKIGSLFVAQGQPLVWRERRTKQETVLHGPFTLTKLDKKVPLNGRLAYYELTTADGSHEVALPKKDAPMVLIAIGQKALETPAPS
;
A
#
# COMPACT_ATOMS: atom_id res chain seq x y z
N MET A 1 9.68 -20.05 -25.28
CA MET A 1 10.00 -20.25 -23.84
C MET A 1 8.88 -19.64 -23.02
N ALA A 2 8.06 -20.47 -22.37
CA ALA A 2 6.98 -19.99 -21.52
C ALA A 2 7.54 -19.67 -20.14
N VAL A 3 7.58 -18.38 -19.77
CA VAL A 3 7.87 -17.97 -18.40
C VAL A 3 6.70 -18.43 -17.55
N LYS A 4 6.93 -19.49 -16.78
CA LYS A 4 5.98 -20.01 -15.80
C LYS A 4 5.89 -18.95 -14.70
N ILE A 5 4.88 -18.09 -14.77
CA ILE A 5 4.61 -17.10 -13.72
C ILE A 5 4.10 -17.88 -12.51
N THR A 6 5.05 -18.30 -11.67
CA THR A 6 4.75 -18.84 -10.35
C THR A 6 3.92 -17.80 -9.62
N ALA A 7 2.68 -18.14 -9.27
CA ALA A 7 1.85 -17.33 -8.40
C ALA A 7 2.65 -17.04 -7.11
N MET A 8 3.22 -15.85 -7.01
CA MET A 8 3.91 -15.38 -5.83
C MET A 8 2.84 -15.12 -4.78
N SER A 9 2.52 -16.15 -4.01
CA SER A 9 1.77 -16.00 -2.77
C SER A 9 2.55 -15.07 -1.83
N ALA A 10 1.85 -14.22 -1.08
CA ALA A 10 2.49 -13.28 -0.15
C ALA A 10 3.63 -13.98 0.65
N PRO A 11 4.86 -13.45 0.62
CA PRO A 11 6.02 -14.14 1.13
C PRO A 11 5.85 -14.42 2.63
N ARG A 12 6.10 -15.67 3.05
CA ARG A 12 5.97 -16.14 4.45
C ARG A 12 6.82 -15.34 5.46
N ALA A 13 7.77 -14.52 5.01
CA ALA A 13 8.63 -13.66 5.82
C ALA A 13 8.38 -12.16 5.58
N SER A 14 7.13 -11.74 5.30
CA SER A 14 6.78 -10.33 5.20
C SER A 14 6.73 -9.65 6.58
N ARG A 15 7.31 -8.46 6.72
CA ARG A 15 7.26 -7.64 7.95
C ARG A 15 6.29 -6.47 7.78
N ARG A 16 5.57 -6.06 8.83
CA ARG A 16 4.68 -4.87 8.74
C ARG A 16 5.48 -3.58 8.75
N ALA A 17 5.07 -2.62 7.93
CA ALA A 17 5.64 -1.28 7.88
C ALA A 17 5.33 -0.48 9.16
N ALA A 18 6.28 0.36 9.60
CA ALA A 18 6.14 1.13 10.84
C ALA A 18 4.93 2.10 10.88
N GLY A 19 4.46 2.59 9.72
CA GLY A 19 3.27 3.45 9.61
C GLY A 19 1.94 2.70 9.60
N THR A 20 1.98 1.37 9.45
CA THR A 20 0.82 0.48 9.45
C THR A 20 0.49 0.05 10.88
N GLN A 21 -0.17 0.94 11.65
CA GLN A 21 -0.50 0.70 13.07
C GLN A 21 -1.99 0.41 13.27
N ASN A 22 -2.31 -0.64 14.02
CA ASN A 22 -3.61 -0.80 14.68
C ASN A 22 -3.63 -0.06 16.03
N VAL A 23 -4.82 0.18 16.59
CA VAL A 23 -5.01 0.81 17.91
C VAL A 23 -4.26 0.04 19.02
N THR A 24 -4.09 -1.27 18.87
CA THR A 24 -3.29 -2.12 19.77
C THR A 24 -1.79 -1.81 19.74
N ASP A 25 -1.25 -1.37 18.60
CA ASP A 25 0.17 -1.02 18.45
C ASP A 25 0.52 0.33 19.10
N VAL A 26 -0.48 1.20 19.24
CA VAL A 26 -0.37 2.44 20.04
C VAL A 26 -0.30 2.08 21.53
N LEU A 27 -1.07 1.08 21.97
CA LEU A 27 -1.04 0.60 23.35
C LEU A 27 0.32 -0.04 23.72
N LEU A 28 0.89 -0.86 22.83
CA LEU A 28 2.22 -1.48 22.99
C LEU A 28 3.39 -0.49 22.91
N SER A 29 3.20 0.68 22.29
CA SER A 29 4.23 1.73 22.30
C SER A 29 4.41 2.42 23.64
N TRP A 30 3.41 2.27 24.51
CA TRP A 30 3.45 2.73 25.88
C TRP A 30 4.35 1.85 26.76
N THR A 31 4.66 0.61 26.34
CA THR A 31 5.43 -0.37 27.11
C THR A 31 6.94 -0.42 26.76
N PHE A 32 7.55 0.70 26.37
CA PHE A 32 9.02 0.82 26.20
C PHE A 32 9.69 -0.12 25.17
N ILE A 33 8.94 -0.72 24.23
CA ILE A 33 9.53 -1.43 23.10
C ILE A 33 10.00 -0.38 22.07
N ARG A 34 11.33 -0.22 21.93
CA ARG A 34 11.96 0.68 20.94
C ARG A 34 11.34 0.48 19.56
N ARG A 35 10.49 1.41 19.13
CA ARG A 35 9.87 1.42 17.80
C ARG A 35 10.95 1.62 16.74
N ARG A 36 10.96 0.78 15.70
CA ARG A 36 11.80 0.98 14.50
C ARG A 36 11.31 2.18 13.70
N SER A 37 12.23 2.94 13.12
CA SER A 37 11.93 4.11 12.31
C SER A 37 11.63 3.71 10.86
N VAL A 38 10.90 4.56 10.13
CA VAL A 38 10.64 4.41 8.68
C VAL A 38 11.97 4.33 7.89
N GLU A 39 13.02 4.98 8.38
CA GLU A 39 14.36 4.95 7.79
C GLU A 39 15.01 3.55 7.90
N GLN A 40 14.81 2.85 9.02
CA GLN A 40 15.27 1.46 9.18
C GLN A 40 14.49 0.52 8.26
N ASP A 41 13.18 0.73 8.11
CA ASP A 41 12.36 -0.06 7.17
C ASP A 41 12.80 0.16 5.72
N ALA A 42 13.15 1.40 5.33
CA ALA A 42 13.69 1.70 4.02
C ALA A 42 15.05 1.03 3.77
N ALA A 43 15.95 1.03 4.76
CA ALA A 43 17.23 0.34 4.68
C ALA A 43 17.06 -1.19 4.55
N ASP A 44 16.17 -1.78 5.34
CA ASP A 44 15.84 -3.21 5.27
C ASP A 44 15.19 -3.57 3.92
N LEU A 45 14.36 -2.68 3.35
CA LEU A 45 13.74 -2.87 2.03
C LEU A 45 14.80 -2.95 0.93
N LEU A 46 15.83 -2.10 1.00
CA LEU A 46 16.97 -2.13 0.09
C LEU A 46 17.81 -3.41 0.25
N GLN A 47 17.74 -4.06 1.41
CA GLN A 47 18.36 -5.37 1.66
C GLN A 47 17.48 -6.55 1.20
N GLY A 48 16.34 -6.29 0.54
CA GLY A 48 15.44 -7.31 0.03
C GLY A 48 14.36 -7.78 1.02
N GLN A 49 14.19 -7.10 2.16
CA GLN A 49 13.09 -7.39 3.09
C GLN A 49 11.75 -6.99 2.44
N VAL A 50 10.77 -7.90 2.53
CA VAL A 50 9.41 -7.61 2.06
C VAL A 50 8.60 -6.96 3.16
N PHE A 51 7.90 -5.88 2.82
CA PHE A 51 7.04 -5.14 3.75
C PHE A 51 5.55 -5.25 3.41
N GLU A 52 4.73 -5.37 4.45
CA GLU A 52 3.27 -5.29 4.41
C GLU A 52 2.83 -3.87 4.80
N VAL A 53 2.28 -3.13 3.84
CA VAL A 53 1.77 -1.75 4.02
C VAL A 53 0.25 -1.77 4.01
N ALA A 54 -0.41 -1.26 5.05
CA ALA A 54 -1.86 -1.13 5.03
C ALA A 54 -2.28 -0.15 3.94
N ALA A 55 -3.29 -0.54 3.17
CA ALA A 55 -3.74 0.23 2.04
C ALA A 55 -5.24 0.08 1.84
N LEU A 56 -5.87 1.11 1.28
CA LEU A 56 -7.28 1.11 0.91
C LEU A 56 -7.38 1.29 -0.61
N SER A 57 -8.18 0.49 -1.31
CA SER A 57 -8.39 0.70 -2.74
C SER A 57 -9.80 0.31 -3.16
N LYS A 58 -10.36 1.04 -4.12
CA LYS A 58 -11.64 0.71 -4.74
C LYS A 58 -11.45 -0.17 -5.98
N THR A 59 -10.32 0.00 -6.68
CA THR A 59 -10.11 -0.49 -8.04
C THR A 59 -9.09 -1.61 -8.15
N ILE A 60 -8.26 -1.88 -7.14
CA ILE A 60 -7.30 -3.00 -7.20
C ILE A 60 -8.01 -4.34 -7.01
N GLY A 61 -7.84 -5.28 -7.94
CA GLY A 61 -8.53 -6.56 -7.94
C GLY A 61 -10.00 -6.43 -8.39
N ARG A 62 -10.91 -7.21 -7.82
CA ARG A 62 -12.33 -7.18 -8.23
C ARG A 62 -13.04 -5.90 -7.77
N THR A 63 -13.53 -5.09 -8.70
CA THR A 63 -14.41 -3.95 -8.38
C THR A 63 -15.77 -4.47 -7.91
N VAL A 64 -16.20 -4.05 -6.73
CA VAL A 64 -17.52 -4.38 -6.16
C VAL A 64 -18.32 -3.10 -6.06
N LEU A 65 -19.52 -3.09 -6.63
CA LEU A 65 -20.47 -1.98 -6.51
C LEU A 65 -21.43 -2.25 -5.35
N LEU A 66 -21.54 -1.29 -4.43
CA LEU A 66 -22.52 -1.29 -3.37
C LEU A 66 -23.71 -0.43 -3.77
N ASN A 67 -24.91 -0.97 -3.61
CA ASN A 67 -26.13 -0.19 -3.73
C ASN A 67 -26.37 0.56 -2.40
N VAL A 68 -26.46 1.89 -2.46
CA VAL A 68 -26.66 2.76 -1.29
C VAL A 68 -28.08 3.32 -1.20
N GLY A 69 -29.02 2.68 -1.91
CA GLY A 69 -30.41 3.13 -1.99
C GLY A 69 -30.63 4.22 -3.04
N LYS A 70 -31.90 4.46 -3.38
CA LYS A 70 -32.32 5.41 -4.43
C LYS A 70 -31.66 5.17 -5.80
N GLY A 71 -31.38 3.91 -6.14
CA GLY A 71 -30.75 3.52 -7.41
C GLY A 71 -29.29 3.94 -7.55
N ARG A 72 -28.65 4.46 -6.49
CA ARG A 72 -27.24 4.90 -6.54
C ARG A 72 -26.31 3.73 -6.21
N GLN A 73 -25.30 3.55 -7.04
CA GLN A 73 -24.22 2.59 -6.81
C GLN A 73 -22.90 3.32 -6.54
N ILE A 74 -22.17 2.88 -5.52
CA ILE A 74 -20.83 3.36 -5.22
C ILE A 74 -19.83 2.21 -5.27
N GLN A 75 -18.60 2.50 -5.69
CA GLN A 75 -17.53 1.51 -5.61
C GLN A 75 -17.16 1.25 -4.14
N HIS A 76 -17.15 -0.02 -3.76
CA HIS A 76 -16.76 -0.46 -2.43
C HIS A 76 -15.29 -0.16 -2.18
N LEU A 77 -15.01 0.57 -1.10
CA LEU A 77 -13.64 0.76 -0.62
C LEU A 77 -13.18 -0.52 0.08
N LYS A 78 -12.19 -1.21 -0.51
CA LYS A 78 -11.61 -2.41 0.07
C LYS A 78 -10.44 -2.04 0.97
N ILE A 79 -10.37 -2.72 2.11
CA ILE A 79 -9.25 -2.63 3.06
C ILE A 79 -8.34 -3.81 2.78
N GLY A 80 -7.04 -3.56 2.63
CA GLY A 80 -6.06 -4.60 2.35
C GLY A 80 -4.65 -4.22 2.77
N SER A 81 -3.71 -5.05 2.36
CA SER A 81 -2.30 -4.81 2.51
C SER A 81 -1.61 -4.86 1.15
N LEU A 82 -0.72 -3.91 0.89
CA LEU A 82 0.19 -3.92 -0.24
C LEU A 82 1.53 -4.50 0.22
N PHE A 83 1.96 -5.58 -0.42
CA PHE A 83 3.28 -6.16 -0.24
C PHE A 83 4.23 -5.48 -1.20
N VAL A 84 5.27 -4.87 -0.61
CA VAL A 84 6.29 -4.14 -1.34
C VAL A 84 7.64 -4.81 -1.12
N ALA A 85 8.36 -5.03 -2.22
CA ALA A 85 9.71 -5.54 -2.26
C ALA A 85 10.43 -4.88 -3.44
N GLN A 86 11.71 -4.56 -3.27
CA GLN A 86 12.45 -3.85 -4.31
C GLN A 86 12.59 -4.70 -5.58
N GLY A 87 12.20 -4.13 -6.72
CA GLY A 87 12.34 -4.78 -8.03
C GLY A 87 11.41 -5.99 -8.26
N GLN A 88 10.46 -6.23 -7.36
CA GLN A 88 9.46 -7.29 -7.48
C GLN A 88 8.08 -6.71 -7.83
N PRO A 89 7.16 -7.51 -8.40
CA PRO A 89 5.79 -7.07 -8.58
C PRO A 89 5.15 -6.76 -7.22
N LEU A 90 4.31 -5.72 -7.20
CA LEU A 90 3.54 -5.38 -6.02
C LEU A 90 2.42 -6.42 -5.86
N VAL A 91 2.18 -6.89 -4.64
CA VAL A 91 1.05 -7.80 -4.37
C VAL A 91 0.06 -7.10 -3.47
N TRP A 92 -1.16 -6.91 -3.95
CA TRP A 92 -2.27 -6.48 -3.12
C TRP A 92 -2.95 -7.69 -2.50
N ARG A 93 -3.24 -7.65 -1.20
CA ARG A 93 -4.05 -8.65 -0.51
C ARG A 93 -5.22 -8.01 0.19
N GLU A 94 -6.43 -8.36 -0.22
CA GLU A 94 -7.64 -7.86 0.44
C GLU A 94 -7.79 -8.50 1.84
N ARG A 95 -8.03 -7.68 2.86
CA ARG A 95 -8.06 -8.13 4.26
C ARG A 95 -9.18 -9.13 4.54
N ARG A 96 -10.36 -8.91 3.93
CA ARG A 96 -11.60 -9.66 4.18
C ARG A 96 -11.63 -10.98 3.41
N THR A 97 -11.38 -10.93 2.11
CA THR A 97 -11.48 -12.10 1.21
C THR A 97 -10.17 -12.90 1.16
N LYS A 98 -9.06 -12.31 1.61
CA LYS A 98 -7.70 -12.84 1.43
C LYS A 98 -7.29 -13.03 -0.04
N GLN A 99 -8.06 -12.49 -0.99
CA GLN A 99 -7.67 -12.52 -2.39
C GLN A 99 -6.40 -11.70 -2.61
N GLU A 100 -5.47 -12.29 -3.33
CA GLU A 100 -4.23 -11.66 -3.75
C GLU A 100 -4.35 -11.23 -5.21
N THR A 101 -3.84 -10.05 -5.52
CA THR A 101 -3.76 -9.48 -6.86
C THR A 101 -2.34 -9.03 -7.07
N VAL A 102 -1.64 -9.70 -7.98
CA VAL A 102 -0.30 -9.31 -8.40
C VAL A 102 -0.47 -8.15 -9.40
N LEU A 103 0.21 -7.05 -9.12
CA LEU A 103 0.27 -5.88 -9.98
C LEU A 103 1.61 -5.88 -10.68
N HIS A 104 1.61 -5.57 -11.98
CA HIS A 104 2.82 -5.56 -12.78
C HIS A 104 3.27 -4.15 -13.11
N GLY A 105 4.59 -3.97 -13.10
CA GLY A 105 5.22 -2.70 -13.51
C GLY A 105 5.08 -2.49 -15.02
N PRO A 106 5.35 -1.27 -15.51
CA PRO A 106 5.96 -0.16 -14.79
C PRO A 106 5.01 0.45 -13.76
N PHE A 107 5.57 0.85 -12.62
CA PHE A 107 4.81 1.44 -11.53
C PHE A 107 5.04 2.95 -11.47
N THR A 108 3.98 3.69 -11.17
CA THR A 108 4.10 5.12 -10.82
C THR A 108 3.12 5.41 -9.71
N LEU A 109 3.57 6.13 -8.68
CA LEU A 109 2.76 6.56 -7.57
C LEU A 109 2.70 8.10 -7.56
N THR A 110 1.51 8.64 -7.81
CA THR A 110 1.26 10.08 -7.83
C THR A 110 0.32 10.45 -6.70
N LYS A 111 0.67 11.44 -5.87
CA LYS A 111 -0.22 11.90 -4.80
C LYS A 111 -1.43 12.62 -5.39
N LEU A 112 -2.63 12.28 -4.92
CA LEU A 112 -3.88 12.94 -5.31
C LEU A 112 -4.30 13.95 -4.23
N ASP A 113 -4.66 15.17 -4.65
CA ASP A 113 -5.24 16.20 -3.78
C ASP A 113 -6.73 15.92 -3.52
N LYS A 114 -7.00 14.77 -2.91
CA LYS A 114 -8.32 14.34 -2.46
C LYS A 114 -8.42 14.39 -0.95
N LYS A 115 -9.61 14.76 -0.44
CA LYS A 115 -9.90 14.75 0.98
C LYS A 115 -9.73 13.35 1.56
N VAL A 116 -8.81 13.22 2.50
CA VAL A 116 -8.42 11.92 3.06
C VAL A 116 -9.39 11.48 4.16
N PRO A 117 -9.89 10.24 4.15
CA PRO A 117 -10.54 9.64 5.33
C PRO A 117 -9.53 9.40 6.47
N LEU A 118 -10.03 9.35 7.73
CA LEU A 118 -9.27 8.99 8.94
C LEU A 118 -8.18 9.99 9.38
N ASN A 119 -8.62 11.12 9.96
CA ASN A 119 -7.81 12.10 10.71
C ASN A 119 -6.53 12.59 10.00
N GLY A 120 -6.51 12.58 8.66
CA GLY A 120 -5.38 13.05 7.86
C GLY A 120 -4.11 12.17 7.90
N ARG A 121 -4.19 10.95 8.45
CA ARG A 121 -3.07 10.00 8.53
C ARG A 121 -2.78 9.28 7.21
N LEU A 122 -3.84 9.06 6.42
CA LEU A 122 -3.73 8.51 5.08
C LEU A 122 -3.51 9.65 4.07
N ALA A 123 -3.15 9.31 2.84
CA ALA A 123 -3.28 10.16 1.66
C ALA A 123 -3.68 9.29 0.48
N TYR A 124 -4.46 9.86 -0.46
CA TYR A 124 -4.77 9.17 -1.70
C TYR A 124 -3.61 9.34 -2.67
N TYR A 125 -3.32 8.25 -3.37
CA TYR A 125 -2.36 8.16 -4.43
C TYR A 125 -3.01 7.45 -5.61
N GLU A 126 -2.61 7.84 -6.81
CA GLU A 126 -2.83 7.09 -8.03
C GLU A 126 -1.61 6.18 -8.23
N LEU A 127 -1.85 4.87 -8.19
CA LEU A 127 -0.88 3.84 -8.53
C LEU A 127 -1.14 3.40 -9.97
N THR A 128 -0.32 3.89 -10.89
CA THR A 128 -0.30 3.42 -12.28
C THR A 128 0.51 2.13 -12.36
N THR A 129 -0.03 1.14 -13.06
CA THR A 129 0.55 -0.17 -13.31
C THR A 129 0.45 -0.48 -14.82
N ALA A 130 1.03 -1.59 -15.28
CA ALA A 130 0.81 -2.07 -16.65
C ALA A 130 -0.67 -2.35 -16.95
N ASP A 131 -1.43 -2.76 -15.94
CA ASP A 131 -2.84 -3.15 -16.07
C ASP A 131 -3.79 -1.94 -15.96
N GLY A 132 -3.25 -0.75 -15.67
CA GLY A 132 -3.97 0.51 -15.58
C GLY A 132 -3.71 1.27 -14.28
N SER A 133 -4.47 2.35 -14.10
CA SER A 133 -4.38 3.24 -12.94
C SER A 133 -5.35 2.84 -11.84
N HIS A 134 -4.85 2.82 -10.61
CA HIS A 134 -5.63 2.47 -9.43
C HIS A 134 -5.56 3.55 -8.35
N GLU A 135 -6.69 3.88 -7.75
CA GLU A 135 -6.72 4.76 -6.59
C GLU A 135 -6.44 3.96 -5.32
N VAL A 136 -5.40 4.38 -4.58
CA VAL A 136 -4.92 3.73 -3.36
C VAL A 136 -4.73 4.76 -2.26
N ALA A 137 -5.33 4.56 -1.10
CA ALA A 137 -5.02 5.34 0.09
C ALA A 137 -3.95 4.63 0.92
N LEU A 138 -2.85 5.32 1.20
CA LEU A 138 -1.70 4.81 1.96
C LEU A 138 -1.43 5.68 3.19
N PRO A 139 -0.89 5.14 4.29
CA PRO A 139 -0.33 5.95 5.37
C PRO A 139 0.76 6.87 4.81
N LYS A 140 0.67 8.18 5.13
CA LYS A 140 1.66 9.17 4.66
C LYS A 140 3.10 8.78 5.01
N LYS A 141 3.29 8.11 6.16
CA LYS A 141 4.58 7.64 6.65
C LYS A 141 5.16 6.48 5.82
N ASP A 142 4.30 5.68 5.19
CA ASP A 142 4.72 4.50 4.42
C ASP A 142 4.88 4.83 2.93
N ALA A 143 4.35 5.96 2.45
CA ALA A 143 4.46 6.37 1.04
C ALA A 143 5.90 6.47 0.51
N PRO A 144 6.89 7.04 1.25
CA PRO A 144 8.28 7.02 0.82
C PRO A 144 8.84 5.62 0.59
N MET A 145 8.45 4.66 1.44
CA MET A 145 8.88 3.26 1.30
C MET A 145 8.28 2.62 0.05
N VAL A 146 7.01 2.90 -0.26
CA VAL A 146 6.40 2.43 -1.51
C VAL A 146 7.10 3.02 -2.74
N LEU A 147 7.46 4.31 -2.71
CA LEU A 147 8.21 4.98 -3.78
C LEU A 147 9.58 4.33 -4.00
N ILE A 148 10.32 4.04 -2.93
CA ILE A 148 11.59 3.32 -2.99
C ILE A 148 11.39 1.92 -3.60
N ALA A 149 10.37 1.18 -3.18
CA ALA A 149 10.11 -0.18 -3.66
C ALA A 149 9.85 -0.23 -5.17
N ILE A 150 9.11 0.75 -5.69
CA ILE A 150 8.79 0.85 -7.12
C ILE A 150 9.89 1.53 -7.95
N GLY A 151 11.01 1.92 -7.33
CA GLY A 151 12.13 2.58 -8.00
C GLY A 151 11.84 4.02 -8.44
N GLN A 152 10.77 4.64 -7.92
CA GLN A 152 10.44 6.03 -8.19
C GLN A 152 11.12 6.92 -7.15
N LYS A 153 11.80 7.98 -7.62
CA LYS A 153 12.39 8.99 -6.72
C LYS A 153 11.27 9.58 -5.86
N ALA A 154 11.43 9.57 -4.54
CA ALA A 154 10.40 10.05 -3.63
C ALA A 154 9.97 11.46 -4.06
N LEU A 155 8.67 11.66 -4.33
CA LEU A 155 8.13 12.97 -4.67
C LEU A 155 8.54 13.95 -3.56
N GLU A 156 9.46 14.84 -3.88
CA GLU A 156 9.80 16.00 -3.05
C GLU A 156 8.49 16.68 -2.67
N THR A 157 8.29 16.82 -1.37
CA THR A 157 7.23 17.68 -0.85
C THR A 157 7.54 19.10 -1.31
N PRO A 158 6.70 19.78 -2.13
CA PRO A 158 6.91 21.20 -2.34
C PRO A 158 6.78 21.89 -0.98
N ALA A 159 7.84 22.61 -0.60
CA ALA A 159 7.90 23.39 0.63
C ALA A 159 6.71 24.37 0.71
N PRO A 160 6.17 24.64 1.91
CA PRO A 160 5.21 25.72 2.05
C PRO A 160 5.91 27.06 1.77
N SER A 161 5.39 27.81 0.79
CA SER A 161 5.71 29.22 0.56
C SER A 161 5.41 30.08 1.80
#